data_AF-A0A0I9SN23-F1
#
_entry.id   AF-A0A0I9SN23-F1
#
_cell.length_a   1.000
_cell.length_b   1.000
_cell.length_c   1.000
_cell.angle_alpha   90.00
_cell.angle_beta   90.00
_cell.angle_gamma   90.00
#
_symmetry.space_group_name_H-M   'P 1'
#
loop_
_entity.id
_entity.type
_entity.pdbx_description
1 polymer ?
#
loop_
_entity_poly.entity_id
_entity_poly.type
_entity_poly.pdbx_seq_one_letter_code
_entity_poly.pdbx_strand_id
1 'polypeptide(L)' 'MIGLDSQARIWLCTEPTDMRKSFRGLSALVRNQLKQDPLSGQYFVFVNRRKTQMKMLYFT' A
#
# COMPACT_ATOMS: atom_id res chain seq x y z
N MET A 1 -15.77 5.22 9.29
CA MET A 1 -15.75 5.18 7.82
C MET A 1 -14.49 5.91 7.38
N ILE A 2 -13.56 5.26 6.67
CA ILE A 2 -12.39 5.97 6.13
C ILE A 2 -12.96 6.94 5.09
N GLY A 3 -12.81 8.24 5.33
CA GLY A 3 -13.20 9.25 4.36
C GLY A 3 -12.30 9.07 3.14
N LEU A 4 -12.84 8.50 2.08
CA LEU A 4 -12.17 8.47 0.80
C LEU A 4 -12.27 9.89 0.26
N ASP A 5 -11.17 10.64 0.30
CA ASP A 5 -11.11 11.89 -0.43
C ASP A 5 -11.37 11.57 -1.92
N SER A 6 -12.25 12.32 -2.57
CA SER A 6 -12.77 12.01 -3.91
C SER A 6 -11.66 11.95 -4.97
N GLN A 7 -10.47 12.45 -4.66
CA GLN A 7 -9.31 12.49 -5.56
C GLN A 7 -8.23 11.44 -5.22
N ALA A 8 -8.36 10.73 -4.09
CA ALA A 8 -7.33 9.80 -3.64
C ALA A 8 -7.31 8.53 -4.52
N ARG A 9 -6.14 8.23 -5.09
CA ARG A 9 -5.92 7.04 -5.92
C ARG A 9 -5.61 5.83 -5.07
N ILE A 10 -6.03 4.66 -5.54
CA ILE A 10 -5.68 3.36 -4.96
C ILE A 10 -4.66 2.68 -5.88
N TRP A 11 -3.48 2.39 -5.34
CA TRP A 11 -2.43 1.65 -6.03
C TRP A 11 -2.38 0.23 -5.52
N LEU A 12 -2.41 -0.73 -6.45
CA LEU A 12 -2.22 -2.13 -6.13
C LEU A 12 -0.78 -2.55 -6.46
N CYS A 13 -0.06 -3.03 -5.46
CA CYS A 13 1.20 -3.73 -5.69
C CYS A 13 0.93 -5.11 -6.30
N THR A 14 1.32 -5.29 -7.56
CA THR A 14 1.12 -6.53 -8.31
C THR A 14 2.10 -7.62 -7.91
N GLU A 15 3.24 -7.25 -7.30
CA GLU A 15 4.23 -8.18 -6.79
C GLU A 15 3.81 -8.78 -5.45
N PRO A 16 3.99 -10.11 -5.24
CA PRO A 16 3.70 -10.74 -3.98
C PRO A 16 4.45 -10.09 -2.82
N THR A 17 3.70 -9.61 -1.83
CA THR A 17 4.29 -8.92 -0.67
C THR A 17 4.36 -9.84 0.55
N ASP A 18 5.51 -9.84 1.25
CA ASP A 18 5.62 -10.49 2.56
C ASP A 18 4.80 -9.70 3.59
N MET A 19 3.68 -10.29 4.02
CA MET A 19 2.75 -9.66 4.98
C MET A 19 3.33 -9.54 6.39
N ARG A 20 4.50 -10.12 6.69
CA ARG A 20 5.23 -9.87 7.94
C ARG A 20 5.85 -8.48 8.00
N LYS A 21 5.92 -7.76 6.87
CA LYS A 21 6.39 -6.37 6.87
C LYS A 21 5.43 -5.47 7.67
N SER A 22 6.03 -4.72 8.59
CA SER A 22 5.38 -3.61 9.28
C SER A 22 5.38 -2.37 8.40
N PHE A 23 4.84 -1.27 8.93
CA PHE A 23 4.67 0.02 8.27
C PHE A 23 5.89 0.48 7.46
N ARG A 24 7.07 0.57 8.10
CA ARG A 24 8.32 0.99 7.44
C ARG A 24 8.68 0.11 6.23
N GLY A 25 8.44 -1.20 6.34
CA GLY A 25 8.69 -2.15 5.27
C GLY A 25 7.74 -1.95 4.08
N LEU A 26 6.47 -1.68 4.35
CA LEU A 26 5.49 -1.38 3.31
C LEU A 26 5.75 -0.02 2.65
N SER A 27 6.10 1.02 3.43
CA SER A 27 6.50 2.33 2.89
C SER A 27 7.72 2.22 1.97
N ALA A 28 8.69 1.36 2.29
CA ALA A 28 9.83 1.09 1.42
C ALA A 28 9.39 0.45 0.09
N LEU A 29 8.39 -0.43 0.09
CA LEU A 29 7.84 -1.01 -1.15
C LEU A 29 7.14 0.04 -2.01
N VAL A 30 6.39 0.96 -1.41
CA VAL A 30 5.76 2.07 -2.16
C VAL A 30 6.82 2.88 -2.91
N ARG A 31 7.91 3.26 -2.23
CA ARG A 31 9.00 4.03 -2.85
C ARG A 31 9.75 3.23 -3.91
N ASN A 32 10.10 1.99 -3.59
CA ASN A 32 11.05 1.22 -4.39
C ASN A 32 10.38 0.46 -5.54
N GLN A 33 9.17 -0.06 -5.34
CA GLN A 33 8.44 -0.85 -6.35
C GLN A 33 7.40 -0.01 -7.09
N LEU A 34 6.53 0.71 -6.36
CA LEU A 34 5.48 1.52 -6.98
C LEU A 34 5.99 2.87 -7.50
N LYS A 35 7.20 3.27 -7.10
CA LYS A 35 7.81 4.58 -7.43
C LYS A 35 6.91 5.76 -7.05
N GLN A 36 6.13 5.61 -5.98
CA GLN A 36 5.27 6.65 -5.44
C GLN A 36 5.81 7.16 -4.10
N ASP A 37 5.29 8.30 -3.65
CA ASP A 37 5.49 8.78 -2.29
C ASP A 37 4.45 8.14 -1.34
N PRO A 38 4.87 7.38 -0.31
CA PRO A 38 3.95 6.85 0.71
C PRO A 38 3.11 7.92 1.40
N LEU A 39 3.58 9.17 1.46
CA LEU A 39 2.92 10.28 2.15
C LEU A 39 2.00 11.11 1.23
N SER A 40 1.79 10.67 -0.01
CA SER A 40 1.01 11.40 -1.03
C SER A 40 -0.51 11.49 -0.77
N GLY A 41 -1.00 11.04 0.39
CA GLY A 41 -2.43 10.94 0.67
C GLY A 41 -3.16 9.88 -0.18
N GLN A 42 -2.41 8.96 -0.79
CA GLN A 42 -2.94 7.87 -1.60
C GLN A 42 -2.98 6.56 -0.82
N TYR A 43 -3.77 5.62 -1.31
CA TYR A 43 -3.91 4.30 -0.70
C TYR A 43 -3.03 3.29 -1.44
N PHE A 44 -2.24 2.52 -0.70
CA PHE A 44 -1.37 1.49 -1.26
C PHE A 44 -1.77 0.11 -0.75
N VAL A 45 -2.16 -0.76 -1.66
CA VAL A 45 -2.68 -2.10 -1.37
C VAL A 45 -1.62 -3.14 -1.70
N PHE A 46 -1.42 -4.08 -0.76
CA PHE A 46 -0.47 -5.17 -0.87
C PHE A 46 -1.18 -6.49 -0.66
N VAL A 47 -0.83 -7.50 -1.46
CA VAL A 47 -1.43 -8.83 -1.38
C VAL A 47 -0.33 -9.88 -1.25
N ASN A 48 -0.56 -10.91 -0.42
CA ASN A 48 0.41 -12.00 -0.30
C ASN A 48 0.37 -12.92 -1.52
N ARG A 49 1.42 -13.74 -1.70
CA ARG A 49 1.51 -14.67 -2.85
C ARG A 49 0.30 -15.59 -3.01
N ARG A 50 -0.29 -16.04 -1.90
CA ARG A 50 -1.46 -16.94 -1.89
C ARG A 50 -2.80 -16.21 -2.05
N LYS A 51 -2.80 -14.88 -2.12
CA LYS A 51 -4.00 -14.03 -2.19
C LYS A 51 -5.01 -14.26 -1.04
N THR A 52 -4.50 -14.64 0.13
CA THR A 52 -5.30 -14.86 1.35
C THR A 52 -5.20 -13.72 2.35
N GLN A 53 -4.25 -12.80 2.18
CA GLN A 53 -4.06 -11.65 3.05
C GLN A 53 -3.83 -10.39 2.22
N MET A 54 -4.42 -9.30 2.67
CA MET A 54 -4.28 -7.97 2.11
C MET A 54 -3.97 -6.96 3.22
N LYS A 55 -3.08 -6.02 2.92
CA LYS A 55 -2.83 -4.84 3.76
C LYS A 55 -3.02 -3.58 2.93
N MET A 56 -3.54 -2.53 3.57
CA MET A 56 -3.60 -1.19 3.00
C MET A 56 -2.77 -0.24 3.85
N LEU A 57 -1.91 0.53 3.20
CA LEU A 57 -1.11 1.59 3.79
C LEU A 57 -1.69 2.93 3.33
N TYR A 58 -1.96 3.81 4.29
CA TYR A 58 -2.45 5.16 4.07
C TYR A 58 -1.93 6.07 5.18
N PHE A 59 -1.65 7.31 4.83
CA PHE A 59 -1.22 8.37 5.74
C PHE A 59 -2.17 9.54 5.56
N THR A 60 -2.79 9.95 6.67
CA THR A 60 -3.54 11.21 6.81
C THR A 60 -2.61 12.36 7.15
#